data_AF-A0A951T227-F1
#
_entry.id   AF-A0A951T227-F1
#
_cell.length_a   1.000
_cell.length_b   1.000
_cell.length_c   1.000
_cell.angle_alpha   90.00
_cell.angle_beta   90.00
_cell.angle_gamma   90.00
#
_symmetry.space_group_name_H-M   'P 1'
#
loop_
_entity.id
_entity.type
_entity.pdbx_description
1 polymer ?
#
loop_
_entity_poly.entity_id
_entity_poly.type
_entity_poly.pdbx_seq_one_letter_code
_entity_poly.pdbx_strand_id
1 'polypeptide(L)'
;MTEPQEFFKPRVVRRTATKGGGAGLGLSLRPGDWLRMISDYFGIGRGRKRLEPITSLAGLSGFLDTRASFVAQTSLYGYLRTRAGMRYPELFDDDPFVEGINVAKWHIWLDCLGDLSIHAGGLLCKGGGSHEAVRSLIEGLVGEILARTGTPQDAGGAWPEHAQRLRERVAAVDLARFEDGEWAFTDSPASVVRWSPVLDQLKELDEEIVLNSVRFRWQEVRRDLRACLDVQALLQPLN
;
A
#
# COMPACT_ATOMS: atom_id res chain seq x y z
N MET A 1 19.85 -26.08 -3.93
CA MET A 1 20.27 -24.74 -4.37
C MET A 1 19.04 -24.08 -4.94
N THR A 2 18.41 -23.19 -4.18
CA THR A 2 17.12 -22.59 -4.49
C THR A 2 17.37 -21.13 -4.84
N GLU A 3 16.96 -20.69 -6.03
CA GLU A 3 17.11 -19.31 -6.48
C GLU A 3 16.36 -18.33 -5.55
N PRO A 4 16.89 -17.11 -5.32
CA PRO A 4 16.19 -16.09 -4.54
C PRO A 4 15.05 -15.48 -5.37
N GLN A 5 13.84 -15.47 -4.81
CA GLN A 5 12.70 -14.71 -5.34
C GLN A 5 13.03 -13.21 -5.28
N GLU A 6 12.98 -12.52 -6.43
CA GLU A 6 13.15 -11.06 -6.49
C GLU A 6 11.98 -10.36 -5.77
N PHE A 7 12.24 -9.87 -4.56
CA PHE A 7 11.29 -9.06 -3.79
C PHE A 7 11.13 -7.66 -4.41
N PHE A 8 9.88 -7.26 -4.62
CA PHE A 8 9.47 -6.01 -5.26
C PHE A 8 9.95 -4.79 -4.45
N LYS A 9 10.83 -3.97 -5.04
CA LYS A 9 11.26 -2.68 -4.50
C LYS A 9 10.30 -1.56 -4.94
N PRO A 10 9.85 -0.65 -4.05
CA PRO A 10 9.10 0.54 -4.45
C PRO A 10 9.91 1.35 -5.48
N ARG A 11 9.33 1.56 -6.66
CA ARG A 11 10.00 2.18 -7.82
C ARG A 11 9.97 3.72 -7.70
N VAL A 12 11.14 4.30 -7.53
CA VAL A 12 11.41 5.75 -7.63
C VAL A 12 11.12 6.22 -9.06
N VAL A 13 10.38 7.33 -9.21
CA VAL A 13 10.27 8.02 -10.50
C VAL A 13 11.54 8.84 -10.67
N ARG A 14 12.50 8.35 -11.49
CA ARG A 14 13.68 9.12 -11.89
C ARG A 14 13.62 9.45 -13.39
N ARG A 15 14.04 10.68 -13.73
CA ARG A 15 14.24 11.14 -15.11
C ARG A 15 15.39 10.36 -15.76
N THR A 16 15.21 9.85 -16.98
CA THR A 16 16.33 9.34 -17.79
C THR A 16 17.16 10.52 -18.30
N ALA A 17 18.37 10.70 -17.76
CA ALA A 17 19.36 11.58 -18.36
C ALA A 17 19.97 10.90 -19.59
N THR A 18 19.83 11.53 -20.75
CA THR A 18 20.55 11.14 -21.96
C THR A 18 22.03 11.50 -21.83
N LYS A 19 22.87 10.50 -21.49
CA LYS A 19 24.14 10.12 -22.17
C LYS A 19 25.08 9.37 -21.21
N GLY A 20 25.55 8.19 -21.67
CA GLY A 20 26.88 7.65 -21.35
C GLY A 20 27.01 6.67 -20.18
N GLY A 21 26.99 5.36 -20.50
CA GLY A 21 27.81 4.31 -19.88
C GLY A 21 27.73 4.08 -18.36
N GLY A 22 26.96 3.06 -17.94
CA GLY A 22 27.06 2.47 -16.60
C GLY A 22 25.81 1.68 -16.23
N ALA A 23 25.93 0.36 -16.13
CA ALA A 23 24.83 -0.55 -15.81
C ALA A 23 24.26 -0.28 -14.40
N GLY A 24 23.06 0.29 -14.35
CA GLY A 24 22.27 0.47 -13.13
C GLY A 24 20.79 0.23 -13.44
N LEU A 25 20.25 -0.88 -12.95
CA LEU A 25 18.86 -1.30 -13.08
C LEU A 25 17.91 -0.34 -12.33
N GLY A 26 17.55 0.77 -12.97
CA GLY A 26 16.47 1.67 -12.55
C GLY A 26 15.36 1.66 -13.60
N LEU A 27 14.27 0.93 -13.36
CA LEU A 27 13.12 0.92 -14.28
C LEU A 27 12.24 2.15 -14.05
N SER A 28 12.49 3.20 -14.83
CA SER A 28 11.55 4.30 -15.04
C SER A 28 10.27 3.74 -15.67
N LEU A 29 9.13 3.84 -15.00
CA LEU A 29 7.86 3.41 -15.60
C LEU A 29 7.35 4.51 -16.53
N ARG A 30 7.28 4.22 -17.83
CA ARG A 30 6.62 5.08 -18.80
C ARG A 30 5.09 4.98 -18.62
N PRO A 31 4.29 5.97 -19.03
CA PRO A 31 2.83 5.93 -18.91
C PRO A 31 2.17 4.65 -19.49
N GLY A 32 2.77 4.03 -20.51
CA GLY A 32 2.31 2.76 -21.10
C GLY A 32 2.54 1.52 -20.23
N ASP A 33 3.62 1.49 -19.43
CA ASP A 33 3.92 0.38 -18.52
C ASP A 33 2.92 0.34 -17.34
N TRP A 34 2.41 1.53 -16.98
CA TRP A 34 1.40 1.75 -15.96
C TRP A 34 0.01 1.25 -16.37
N LEU A 35 -0.41 1.53 -17.60
CA LEU A 35 -1.67 0.99 -18.16
C LEU A 35 -1.63 -0.54 -18.23
N ARG A 36 -0.46 -1.12 -18.55
CA ARG A 36 -0.27 -2.57 -18.56
C ARG A 36 -0.34 -3.17 -17.16
N MET A 37 0.26 -2.54 -16.15
CA MET A 37 0.17 -2.96 -14.74
C MET A 37 -1.27 -2.94 -14.22
N ILE A 38 -2.04 -1.89 -14.55
CA ILE A 38 -3.48 -1.79 -14.23
C ILE A 38 -4.27 -2.88 -14.96
N SER A 39 -4.06 -3.06 -16.27
CA SER A 39 -4.76 -4.09 -17.07
C SER A 39 -4.46 -5.52 -16.60
N ASP A 40 -3.20 -5.81 -16.27
CA ASP A 40 -2.74 -7.11 -15.81
C ASP A 40 -3.31 -7.46 -14.43
N TYR A 41 -3.58 -6.44 -13.60
CA TYR A 41 -4.16 -6.60 -12.27
C TYR A 41 -5.70 -6.66 -12.26
N PHE A 42 -6.38 -5.80 -13.03
CA PHE A 42 -7.85 -5.84 -13.17
C PHE A 42 -8.34 -7.03 -14.01
N GLY A 43 -7.43 -7.88 -14.50
CA GLY A 43 -7.78 -9.09 -15.24
C GLY A 43 -8.57 -8.81 -16.52
N ILE A 44 -8.44 -7.60 -17.09
CA ILE A 44 -9.08 -7.24 -18.36
C ILE A 44 -8.40 -8.07 -19.45
N GLY A 45 -8.93 -9.28 -19.69
CA GLY A 45 -8.47 -10.24 -20.70
C GLY A 45 -7.86 -11.55 -20.17
N ARG A 46 -7.71 -11.77 -18.85
CA ARG A 46 -7.33 -13.07 -18.30
C ARG A 46 -8.28 -13.46 -17.18
N GLY A 47 -8.92 -14.63 -17.32
CA GLY A 47 -9.79 -15.20 -16.29
C GLY A 47 -9.14 -15.14 -14.91
N ARG A 48 -9.95 -14.87 -13.89
CA ARG A 48 -9.54 -14.65 -12.49
C ARG A 48 -8.54 -15.72 -12.07
N LYS A 49 -7.25 -15.37 -11.96
CA LYS A 49 -6.22 -16.31 -11.52
C LYS A 49 -6.56 -16.71 -10.08
N ARG A 50 -6.59 -18.01 -9.78
CA ARG A 50 -6.80 -18.51 -8.42
C ARG A 50 -5.72 -17.91 -7.52
N LEU A 51 -6.13 -17.27 -6.42
CA LEU A 51 -5.19 -16.79 -5.42
C LEU A 51 -4.63 -18.00 -4.67
N GLU A 52 -3.31 -18.06 -4.55
CA GLU A 52 -2.65 -19.08 -3.73
C GLU A 52 -2.90 -18.78 -2.24
N PRO A 53 -3.12 -19.81 -1.41
CA PRO A 53 -3.30 -19.61 0.02
C PRO A 53 -2.07 -18.98 0.70
N ILE A 54 -2.31 -18.05 1.62
CA ILE A 54 -1.31 -17.46 2.51
C ILE A 54 -1.22 -18.33 3.76
N THR A 55 -0.19 -19.17 3.81
CA THR A 55 0.03 -20.16 4.89
C THR A 55 1.24 -19.84 5.76
N SER A 56 1.94 -18.73 5.52
CA SER A 56 3.16 -18.35 6.25
C SER A 56 3.20 -16.85 6.53
N LEU A 57 3.94 -16.47 7.58
CA LEU A 57 4.18 -15.08 7.95
C LEU A 57 4.86 -14.29 6.84
N ALA A 58 5.81 -14.91 6.13
CA ALA A 58 6.45 -14.29 4.96
C ALA A 58 5.45 -14.03 3.82
N GLY A 59 4.53 -14.97 3.57
CA GLY A 59 3.45 -14.78 2.61
C GLY A 59 2.50 -13.65 3.00
N LEU A 60 2.14 -13.57 4.29
CA LEU A 60 1.30 -12.49 4.81
C LEU A 60 2.02 -11.14 4.70
N SER A 61 3.28 -11.04 5.13
CA SER A 61 4.12 -9.84 4.93
C SER A 61 4.13 -9.39 3.46
N GLY A 62 4.36 -10.32 2.53
CA GLY A 62 4.38 -10.03 1.09
C GLY A 62 3.03 -9.53 0.57
N PHE A 63 1.92 -10.11 1.04
CA PHE A 63 0.57 -9.66 0.69
C PHE A 63 0.31 -8.25 1.24
N LEU A 64 0.58 -8.00 2.52
CA LEU A 64 0.37 -6.70 3.16
C LEU A 64 1.10 -5.58 2.42
N ASP A 65 2.40 -5.77 2.18
CA ASP A 65 3.27 -4.81 1.50
C ASP A 65 2.80 -4.53 0.06
N THR A 66 2.59 -5.59 -0.72
CA THR A 66 2.21 -5.47 -2.14
C THR A 66 0.85 -4.82 -2.31
N ARG A 67 -0.13 -5.20 -1.48
CA ARG A 67 -1.50 -4.68 -1.59
C ARG A 67 -1.64 -3.28 -1.02
N ALA A 68 -0.90 -2.94 0.04
CA ALA A 68 -0.80 -1.55 0.51
C ALA A 68 -0.22 -0.64 -0.59
N SER A 69 0.88 -1.05 -1.22
CA SER A 69 1.50 -0.32 -2.33
C SER A 69 0.56 -0.15 -3.51
N PHE A 70 -0.17 -1.22 -3.88
CA PHE A 70 -1.14 -1.15 -4.96
C PHE A 70 -2.25 -0.11 -4.68
N VAL A 71 -2.88 -0.17 -3.51
CA VAL A 71 -3.97 0.78 -3.17
C VAL A 71 -3.44 2.19 -3.08
N ALA A 72 -2.28 2.41 -2.45
CA ALA A 72 -1.67 3.72 -2.35
C ALA A 72 -1.44 4.36 -3.72
N GLN A 73 -0.77 3.64 -4.62
CA GLN A 73 -0.42 4.18 -5.92
C GLN A 73 -1.64 4.34 -6.83
N THR A 74 -2.55 3.35 -6.88
CA THR A 74 -3.75 3.47 -7.74
C THR A 74 -4.72 4.54 -7.27
N SER A 75 -4.79 4.80 -5.96
CA SER A 75 -5.60 5.89 -5.42
C SER A 75 -4.98 7.26 -5.72
N LEU A 76 -3.68 7.43 -5.43
CA LEU A 76 -2.95 8.67 -5.70
C LEU A 76 -3.01 9.04 -7.19
N TYR A 77 -2.56 8.14 -8.07
CA TYR A 77 -2.52 8.41 -9.50
C TYR A 77 -3.92 8.48 -10.12
N GLY A 78 -4.89 7.75 -9.58
CA GLY A 78 -6.29 7.88 -9.95
C GLY A 78 -6.81 9.29 -9.67
N TYR A 79 -6.55 9.82 -8.47
CA TYR A 79 -6.96 11.17 -8.09
C TYR A 79 -6.27 12.24 -8.96
N LEU A 80 -4.94 12.17 -9.10
CA LEU A 80 -4.17 13.11 -9.91
C LEU A 80 -4.61 13.11 -11.37
N ARG A 81 -4.89 11.93 -11.95
CA ARG A 81 -5.38 11.83 -13.33
C ARG A 81 -6.75 12.47 -13.51
N THR A 82 -7.67 12.24 -12.57
CA THR A 82 -9.01 12.85 -12.60
C THR A 82 -8.91 14.37 -12.55
N ARG A 83 -8.03 14.93 -11.70
CA ARG A 83 -7.87 16.38 -11.55
C ARG A 83 -7.13 17.05 -12.70
N ALA A 84 -6.09 16.42 -13.21
CA ALA A 84 -5.26 16.98 -14.27
C ALA A 84 -5.87 16.79 -15.67
N GLY A 85 -6.74 15.79 -15.84
CA GLY A 85 -7.38 15.46 -17.11
C GLY A 85 -6.34 15.26 -18.22
N MET A 86 -6.51 15.97 -19.34
CA MET A 86 -5.62 15.87 -20.50
C MET A 86 -4.19 16.36 -20.21
N ARG A 87 -4.00 17.20 -19.19
CA ARG A 87 -2.69 17.74 -18.79
C ARG A 87 -1.91 16.81 -17.88
N TYR A 88 -2.49 15.68 -17.47
CA TYR A 88 -1.83 14.71 -16.59
C TYR A 88 -0.40 14.33 -17.03
N PRO A 89 -0.11 14.09 -18.34
CA PRO A 89 1.26 13.78 -18.77
C PRO A 89 2.25 14.93 -18.53
N GLU A 90 1.82 16.19 -18.71
CA GLU A 90 2.67 17.38 -18.59
C GLU A 90 3.16 17.60 -17.14
N LEU A 91 2.37 17.15 -16.16
CA LEU A 91 2.72 17.32 -14.74
C LEU A 91 3.99 16.56 -14.35
N PHE A 92 4.40 15.56 -15.13
CA PHE A 92 5.63 14.80 -14.86
C PHE A 92 6.90 15.49 -15.38
N ASP A 93 6.76 16.63 -16.07
CA ASP A 93 7.88 17.49 -16.45
C ASP A 93 8.18 18.57 -15.38
N ASP A 94 7.35 18.68 -14.34
CA ASP A 94 7.49 19.60 -13.21
C ASP A 94 8.16 18.90 -12.02
N ASP A 95 9.44 19.23 -11.76
CA ASP A 95 10.26 18.60 -10.73
C ASP A 95 9.65 18.74 -9.30
N PRO A 96 9.20 19.93 -8.84
CA PRO A 96 8.46 20.08 -7.58
C PRO A 96 7.21 19.20 -7.48
N PHE A 97 6.43 19.09 -8.56
CA PHE A 97 5.23 18.23 -8.54
C PHE A 97 5.61 16.74 -8.41
N VAL A 98 6.65 16.29 -9.12
CA VAL A 98 7.16 14.91 -9.03
C VAL A 98 7.71 14.61 -7.63
N GLU A 99 8.40 15.56 -7.00
CA GLU A 99 8.83 15.45 -5.61
C GLU A 99 7.64 15.25 -4.67
N GLY A 100 6.60 16.08 -4.82
CA GLY A 100 5.35 15.95 -4.08
C GLY A 100 4.67 14.58 -4.26
N ILE A 101 4.67 14.03 -5.48
CA ILE A 101 4.17 12.68 -5.75
C ILE A 101 4.95 11.63 -4.96
N ASN A 102 6.28 11.72 -4.93
CA ASN A 102 7.10 10.70 -4.27
C ASN A 102 6.88 10.70 -2.75
N VAL A 103 6.81 11.89 -2.14
CA VAL A 103 6.44 12.04 -0.73
C VAL A 103 5.05 11.45 -0.47
N ALA A 104 4.08 11.75 -1.34
CA ALA A 104 2.72 11.28 -1.19
C ALA A 104 2.60 9.75 -1.23
N LYS A 105 3.28 9.08 -2.17
CA LYS A 105 3.27 7.61 -2.28
C LYS A 105 3.67 6.94 -0.98
N TRP A 106 4.74 7.43 -0.36
CA TRP A 106 5.30 6.84 0.85
C TRP A 106 4.36 6.98 2.04
N HIS A 107 3.79 8.16 2.22
CA HIS A 107 2.89 8.39 3.34
C HIS A 107 1.53 7.71 3.17
N ILE A 108 0.97 7.69 1.95
CA ILE A 108 -0.25 6.93 1.67
C ILE A 108 0.01 5.43 1.84
N TRP A 109 1.19 4.93 1.44
CA TRP A 109 1.57 3.52 1.66
C TRP A 109 1.62 3.16 3.14
N LEU A 110 2.16 4.02 4.01
CA LEU A 110 2.17 3.79 5.47
C LEU A 110 0.75 3.61 6.01
N ASP A 111 -0.16 4.51 5.64
CA ASP A 111 -1.56 4.47 6.09
C ASP A 111 -2.30 3.25 5.51
N CYS A 112 -2.04 2.89 4.24
CA CYS A 112 -2.56 1.66 3.64
C CYS A 112 -2.02 0.39 4.32
N LEU A 113 -0.75 0.38 4.71
CA LEU A 113 -0.13 -0.74 5.43
C LEU A 113 -0.77 -0.91 6.80
N GLY A 114 -0.98 0.18 7.54
CA GLY A 114 -1.66 0.16 8.84
C GLY A 114 -3.07 -0.40 8.75
N ASP A 115 -3.89 0.17 7.86
CA ASP A 115 -5.29 -0.26 7.68
C ASP A 115 -5.39 -1.76 7.34
N LEU A 116 -4.58 -2.22 6.38
CA LEU A 116 -4.62 -3.61 5.93
C LEU A 116 -4.07 -4.58 6.98
N SER A 117 -3.01 -4.19 7.71
CA SER A 117 -2.40 -5.03 8.75
C SER A 117 -3.34 -5.21 9.95
N ILE A 118 -4.01 -4.12 10.37
CA ILE A 118 -5.03 -4.18 11.42
C ILE A 118 -6.21 -5.06 10.97
N HIS A 119 -6.66 -4.94 9.72
CA HIS A 119 -7.72 -5.80 9.19
C HIS A 119 -7.31 -7.29 9.18
N ALA A 120 -6.08 -7.60 8.78
CA ALA A 120 -5.55 -8.95 8.81
C ALA A 120 -5.52 -9.51 10.24
N GLY A 121 -5.06 -8.71 11.22
CA GLY A 121 -5.13 -9.07 12.64
C GLY A 121 -6.55 -9.37 13.11
N GLY A 122 -7.51 -8.53 12.75
CA GLY A 122 -8.93 -8.77 13.06
C GLY A 122 -9.46 -10.10 12.50
N LEU A 123 -9.10 -10.45 11.26
CA LEU A 123 -9.48 -11.74 10.67
C LEU A 123 -8.84 -12.93 11.40
N LEU A 124 -7.58 -12.81 11.84
CA LEU A 124 -6.90 -13.84 12.64
C LEU A 124 -7.57 -14.02 14.01
N CYS A 125 -7.94 -12.94 14.69
CA CYS A 125 -8.71 -13.00 15.95
C CYS A 125 -10.07 -13.67 15.75
N LYS A 126 -10.80 -13.27 14.68
CA LYS A 126 -12.10 -13.88 14.32
C LYS A 126 -11.98 -15.39 14.05
N GLY A 127 -10.83 -15.86 13.59
CA GLY A 127 -10.54 -17.29 13.38
C GLY A 127 -9.95 -18.02 14.58
N GLY A 128 -9.93 -17.41 15.77
CA GLY A 128 -9.57 -18.05 17.04
C GLY A 128 -8.24 -17.64 17.65
N GLY A 129 -7.50 -16.70 17.04
CA GLY A 129 -6.25 -16.19 17.60
C GLY A 129 -6.50 -15.34 18.86
N SER A 130 -5.64 -15.47 19.86
CA SER A 130 -5.64 -14.57 21.03
C SER A 130 -5.34 -13.14 20.58
N HIS A 131 -6.10 -12.16 21.08
CA HIS A 131 -5.91 -10.74 20.74
C HIS A 131 -4.48 -10.25 21.01
N GLU A 132 -3.84 -10.71 22.10
CA GLU A 132 -2.48 -10.33 22.46
C GLU A 132 -1.44 -10.94 21.51
N ALA A 133 -1.56 -12.24 21.24
CA ALA A 133 -0.65 -12.95 20.34
C ALA A 133 -0.77 -12.43 18.89
N VAL A 134 -1.99 -12.20 18.42
CA VAL A 134 -2.25 -11.63 17.10
C VAL A 134 -1.74 -10.20 17.00
N ARG A 135 -1.96 -9.36 18.02
CA ARG A 135 -1.40 -8.00 18.03
C ARG A 135 0.13 -8.04 17.91
N SER A 136 0.79 -8.86 18.74
CA SER A 136 2.25 -9.02 18.71
C SER A 136 2.77 -9.50 17.34
N LEU A 137 2.05 -10.43 16.70
CA LEU A 137 2.35 -10.89 15.34
C LEU A 137 2.24 -9.74 14.32
N ILE A 138 1.16 -8.96 14.36
CA ILE A 138 0.96 -7.83 13.43
C ILE A 138 1.99 -6.74 13.66
N GLU A 139 2.32 -6.41 14.91
CA GLU A 139 3.41 -5.49 15.25
C GLU A 139 4.75 -5.96 14.66
N GLY A 140 5.07 -7.25 14.81
CA GLY A 140 6.26 -7.87 14.23
C GLY A 140 6.31 -7.76 12.71
N LEU A 141 5.22 -8.13 12.03
CA LEU A 141 5.13 -8.03 10.55
C LEU A 141 5.30 -6.59 10.06
N VAL A 142 4.60 -5.63 10.66
CA VAL A 142 4.73 -4.21 10.30
C VAL A 142 6.15 -3.72 10.58
N GLY A 143 6.73 -4.11 11.72
CA GLY A 143 8.13 -3.81 12.07
C GLY A 143 9.13 -4.32 11.03
N GLU A 144 8.99 -5.58 10.60
CA GLU A 144 9.82 -6.20 9.55
C GLU A 144 9.68 -5.50 8.19
N ILE A 145 8.45 -5.18 7.80
CA ILE A 145 8.18 -4.46 6.54
C ILE A 145 8.84 -3.07 6.60
N LEU A 146 8.66 -2.32 7.69
CA LEU A 146 9.29 -1.00 7.86
C LEU A 146 10.82 -1.09 7.90
N ALA A 147 11.39 -2.08 8.58
CA ALA A 147 12.83 -2.29 8.64
C ALA A 147 13.43 -2.59 7.25
N ARG A 148 12.75 -3.43 6.46
CA ARG A 148 13.15 -3.74 5.08
C ARG A 148 13.05 -2.52 4.16
N THR A 149 12.02 -1.69 4.34
CA THR A 149 11.84 -0.44 3.59
C THR A 149 12.89 0.61 3.96
N GLY A 150 13.30 0.66 5.23
CA GLY A 150 14.26 1.64 5.74
C GLY A 150 13.71 3.06 5.72
N THR A 151 14.56 4.03 5.39
CA THR A 151 14.16 5.44 5.18
C THR A 151 14.34 5.80 3.72
N PRO A 152 13.25 5.85 2.93
CA PRO A 152 13.33 6.23 1.54
C PRO A 152 13.79 7.68 1.38
N GLN A 153 14.69 7.92 0.43
CA GLN A 153 15.29 9.25 0.20
C GLN A 153 14.25 10.30 -0.23
N ASP A 154 13.17 9.84 -0.85
CA ASP A 154 12.10 10.65 -1.45
C ASP A 154 10.80 10.62 -0.62
N ALA A 155 10.85 10.13 0.63
CA ALA A 155 9.72 10.12 1.56
C ALA A 155 9.52 11.45 2.32
N GLY A 156 10.42 12.42 2.13
CA GLY A 156 10.37 13.71 2.83
C GLY A 156 10.71 13.63 4.32
N GLY A 157 10.81 14.79 4.96
CA GLY A 157 11.26 14.91 6.35
C GLY A 157 10.29 14.32 7.39
N ALA A 158 9.01 14.19 7.05
CA ALA A 158 7.98 13.66 7.96
C ALA A 158 7.98 12.12 8.06
N TRP A 159 8.83 11.42 7.30
CA TRP A 159 8.86 9.96 7.26
C TRP A 159 9.07 9.30 8.63
N PRO A 160 10.10 9.67 9.44
CA PRO A 160 10.36 8.96 10.70
C PRO A 160 9.19 9.05 11.67
N GLU A 161 8.60 10.24 11.80
CA GLU A 161 7.43 10.47 12.65
C GLU A 161 6.20 9.72 12.15
N HIS A 162 5.99 9.66 10.82
CA HIS A 162 4.84 8.94 10.28
C HIS A 162 4.98 7.42 10.44
N ALA A 163 6.16 6.86 10.19
CA ALA A 163 6.44 5.45 10.44
C ALA A 163 6.27 5.10 11.93
N GLN A 164 6.62 6.02 12.82
CA GLN A 164 6.40 5.85 14.26
C GLN A 164 4.90 5.85 14.64
N ARG A 165 4.10 6.80 14.09
CA ARG A 165 2.64 6.81 14.28
C ARG A 165 1.97 5.52 13.83
N LEU A 166 2.42 4.93 12.71
CA LEU A 166 1.93 3.63 12.26
C LEU A 166 2.19 2.53 13.31
N ARG A 167 3.39 2.46 13.88
CA ARG A 167 3.71 1.48 14.94
C ARG A 167 2.82 1.68 16.17
N GLU A 168 2.67 2.92 16.61
CA GLU A 168 1.82 3.28 17.75
C GLU A 168 0.36 2.90 17.53
N ARG A 169 -0.16 3.15 16.32
CA ARG A 169 -1.53 2.77 15.95
C ARG A 169 -1.75 1.26 16.00
N VAL A 170 -0.81 0.48 15.46
CA VAL A 170 -0.90 -0.99 15.49
C VAL A 170 -0.82 -1.52 16.92
N ALA A 171 0.04 -0.94 17.77
CA ALA A 171 0.16 -1.34 19.17
C ALA A 171 -1.07 -0.95 20.02
N ALA A 172 -1.69 0.19 19.72
CA ALA A 172 -2.83 0.71 20.48
C ALA A 172 -4.18 0.10 20.06
N VAL A 173 -4.25 -0.65 18.95
CA VAL A 173 -5.53 -1.12 18.42
C VAL A 173 -6.20 -2.15 19.34
N ASP A 174 -7.48 -1.92 19.62
CA ASP A 174 -8.33 -2.86 20.34
C ASP A 174 -8.97 -3.85 19.37
N LEU A 175 -8.28 -4.97 19.11
CA LEU A 175 -8.77 -6.02 18.22
C LEU A 175 -10.04 -6.71 18.74
N ALA A 176 -10.40 -6.56 20.02
CA ALA A 176 -11.66 -7.10 20.54
C ALA A 176 -12.89 -6.38 19.98
N ARG A 177 -12.71 -5.16 19.46
CA ARG A 177 -13.75 -4.36 18.79
C ARG A 177 -13.76 -4.55 17.28
N PHE A 178 -13.01 -5.52 16.76
CA PHE A 178 -12.87 -5.70 15.33
C PHE A 178 -14.23 -5.98 14.67
N GLU A 179 -14.57 -5.14 13.70
CA GLU A 179 -15.68 -5.37 12.79
C GLU A 179 -15.16 -5.69 11.39
N ASP A 180 -15.55 -6.85 10.88
CA ASP A 180 -15.17 -7.30 9.54
C ASP A 180 -15.86 -6.41 8.49
N GLY A 181 -15.09 -5.50 7.90
CA GLY A 181 -15.71 -4.36 7.25
C GLY A 181 -14.69 -3.29 6.90
N GLU A 182 -15.13 -2.05 6.99
CA GLU A 182 -14.30 -0.86 6.76
C GLU A 182 -13.67 -0.34 8.06
N TRP A 183 -13.92 -0.99 9.20
CA TRP A 183 -13.52 -0.55 10.53
C TRP A 183 -12.02 -0.21 10.65
N ALA A 184 -11.15 -1.02 10.04
CA ALA A 184 -9.71 -0.79 10.06
C ALA A 184 -9.26 0.29 9.06
N PHE A 185 -10.10 0.71 8.12
CA PHE A 185 -9.73 1.50 6.94
C PHE A 185 -10.01 2.99 7.14
N THR A 186 -9.41 3.55 8.20
CA THR A 186 -9.65 4.94 8.64
C THR A 186 -8.63 5.92 8.09
N ASP A 187 -7.36 5.52 7.99
CA ASP A 187 -6.26 6.46 7.74
C ASP A 187 -5.99 6.60 6.24
N SER A 188 -6.01 5.48 5.52
CA SER A 188 -5.66 5.50 4.08
C SER A 188 -6.59 6.36 3.23
N PRO A 189 -7.91 6.44 3.44
CA PRO A 189 -8.75 7.37 2.67
C PRO A 189 -8.31 8.83 2.84
N ALA A 190 -8.15 9.28 4.09
CA ALA A 190 -7.76 10.65 4.41
C ALA A 190 -6.34 10.97 3.93
N SER A 191 -5.44 9.98 3.97
CA SER A 191 -4.05 10.13 3.52
C SER A 191 -3.96 10.56 2.05
N VAL A 192 -4.83 10.02 1.19
CA VAL A 192 -4.82 10.34 -0.25
C VAL A 192 -5.15 11.80 -0.46
N VAL A 193 -6.17 12.33 0.23
CA VAL A 193 -6.54 13.75 0.17
C VAL A 193 -5.38 14.60 0.70
N ARG A 194 -4.92 14.30 1.91
CA ARG A 194 -3.90 15.07 2.62
C ARG A 194 -2.60 15.21 1.81
N TRP A 195 -2.05 14.10 1.36
CA TRP A 195 -0.70 14.03 0.81
C TRP A 195 -0.62 14.29 -0.69
N SER A 196 -1.72 14.18 -1.42
CA SER A 196 -1.68 14.43 -2.87
C SER A 196 -1.21 15.86 -3.17
N PRO A 197 -0.33 16.08 -4.15
CA PRO A 197 0.15 17.41 -4.56
C PRO A 197 -0.92 18.16 -5.38
N VAL A 198 -2.07 18.38 -4.77
CA VAL A 198 -3.22 19.12 -5.31
C VAL A 198 -3.43 20.34 -4.43
N LEU A 199 -3.89 21.46 -5.01
CA LEU A 199 -4.21 22.67 -4.25
C LEU A 199 -5.26 22.36 -3.17
N ASP A 200 -5.09 22.89 -1.96
CA ASP A 200 -5.92 22.52 -0.81
C ASP A 200 -7.41 22.86 -1.02
N GLN A 201 -7.72 23.98 -1.65
CA GLN A 201 -9.10 24.33 -2.03
C GLN A 201 -9.76 23.28 -2.93
N LEU A 202 -8.98 22.60 -3.78
CA LEU A 202 -9.50 21.54 -4.63
C LEU A 202 -9.67 20.25 -3.84
N LYS A 203 -8.75 19.94 -2.93
CA LYS A 203 -8.87 18.79 -2.01
C LYS A 203 -10.15 18.87 -1.19
N GLU A 204 -10.49 20.05 -0.65
CA GLU A 204 -11.73 20.28 0.10
C GLU A 204 -12.98 19.95 -0.72
N LEU A 205 -12.99 20.32 -2.02
CA LEU A 205 -14.11 20.02 -2.93
C LEU A 205 -14.18 18.55 -3.32
N ASP A 206 -13.02 17.86 -3.37
CA ASP A 206 -12.91 16.48 -3.85
C ASP A 206 -13.00 15.44 -2.72
N GLU A 207 -12.88 15.86 -1.46
CA GLU A 207 -12.62 14.99 -0.31
C GLU A 207 -13.57 13.79 -0.26
N GLU A 208 -14.88 14.02 -0.22
CA GLU A 208 -15.88 12.94 -0.13
C GLU A 208 -15.71 11.88 -1.22
N ILE A 209 -15.51 12.32 -2.47
CA ILE A 209 -15.36 11.43 -3.62
C ILE A 209 -14.06 10.64 -3.52
N VAL A 210 -12.97 11.28 -3.10
CA VAL A 210 -11.66 10.62 -2.92
C VAL A 210 -11.75 9.58 -1.80
N LEU A 211 -12.30 9.93 -0.64
CA LEU A 211 -12.47 9.00 0.48
C LEU A 211 -13.27 7.75 0.05
N ASN A 212 -14.39 7.97 -0.62
CA ASN A 212 -15.26 6.88 -1.10
C ASN A 212 -14.58 6.02 -2.18
N SER A 213 -13.76 6.64 -3.05
CA SER A 213 -12.98 5.89 -4.05
C SER A 213 -11.96 4.95 -3.38
N VAL A 214 -11.28 5.39 -2.33
CA VAL A 214 -10.32 4.55 -1.59
C VAL A 214 -11.03 3.41 -0.86
N ARG A 215 -12.14 3.70 -0.16
CA ARG A 215 -12.98 2.67 0.49
C ARG A 215 -13.44 1.59 -0.49
N PHE A 216 -13.89 2.00 -1.68
CA PHE A 216 -14.30 1.07 -2.73
C PHE A 216 -13.15 0.16 -3.19
N ARG A 217 -11.93 0.70 -3.38
CA ARG A 217 -10.75 -0.12 -3.75
C ARG A 217 -10.43 -1.18 -2.71
N TRP A 218 -10.64 -0.89 -1.42
CA TRP A 218 -10.40 -1.86 -0.37
C TRP A 218 -11.35 -3.06 -0.42
N GLN A 219 -12.52 -2.98 -1.06
CA GLN A 219 -13.46 -4.10 -1.15
C GLN A 219 -12.82 -5.33 -1.80
N GLU A 220 -12.11 -5.16 -2.92
CA GLU A 220 -11.44 -6.25 -3.62
C GLU A 220 -10.30 -6.83 -2.78
N VAL A 221 -9.44 -5.97 -2.21
CA VAL A 221 -8.30 -6.42 -1.39
C VAL A 221 -8.78 -7.20 -0.16
N ARG A 222 -9.83 -6.73 0.52
CA ARG A 222 -10.42 -7.45 1.67
C ARG A 222 -11.01 -8.79 1.24
N ARG A 223 -11.68 -8.84 0.08
CA ARG A 223 -12.21 -10.08 -0.46
C ARG A 223 -11.08 -11.07 -0.78
N ASP A 224 -10.01 -10.60 -1.41
CA ASP A 224 -8.85 -11.41 -1.76
C ASP A 224 -8.19 -11.97 -0.50
N LEU A 225 -7.93 -11.12 0.50
CA LEU A 225 -7.35 -11.52 1.78
C LEU A 225 -8.20 -12.61 2.44
N ARG A 226 -9.53 -12.40 2.57
CA ARG A 226 -10.41 -13.44 3.15
C ARG A 226 -10.39 -14.75 2.36
N ALA A 227 -10.21 -14.70 1.05
CA ALA A 227 -10.21 -15.88 0.20
C ALA A 227 -8.91 -16.68 0.26
N CYS A 228 -7.77 -16.03 0.50
CA CYS A 228 -6.47 -16.69 0.53
C CYS A 228 -5.89 -16.88 1.94
N LEU A 229 -6.36 -16.17 2.97
CA LEU A 229 -5.80 -16.26 4.32
C LEU A 229 -6.10 -17.64 4.96
N ASP A 230 -5.07 -18.44 5.18
CA ASP A 230 -5.18 -19.67 5.97
C ASP A 230 -4.91 -19.34 7.45
N VAL A 231 -5.98 -19.06 8.17
CA VAL A 231 -5.89 -18.65 9.59
C VAL A 231 -5.27 -19.74 10.45
N GLN A 232 -5.59 -21.02 10.20
CA GLN A 232 -5.07 -22.10 11.04
C GLN A 232 -3.57 -22.27 10.85
N ALA A 233 -3.09 -22.25 9.60
CA ALA A 233 -1.66 -22.31 9.32
C ALA A 233 -0.88 -21.15 9.95
N LEU A 234 -1.46 -19.93 9.96
CA LEU A 234 -0.82 -18.74 10.50
C LEU A 234 -0.84 -18.66 12.04
N LEU A 235 -1.82 -19.30 12.69
CA LEU A 235 -1.93 -19.34 14.15
C LEU A 235 -1.15 -20.50 14.78
N GLN A 236 -0.83 -21.57 14.03
CA GLN A 236 -0.05 -22.70 14.54
C GLN A 236 1.26 -22.32 15.25
N PRO A 237 2.08 -21.39 14.73
CA PRO A 237 3.32 -20.98 15.40
C PRO A 237 3.13 -20.18 16.69
N LEU A 238 1.90 -19.74 16.99
CA LEU A 238 1.57 -18.91 18.15
C LEU A 238 1.03 -19.71 19.35
N ASN A 239 0.75 -21.01 19.16
CA ASN A 239 0.19 -21.90 20.17
C ASN A 239 1.27 -22.75 20.85
#